data_AF-A0A2T4GZ18-F1
#
_entry.id   AF-A0A2T4GZ18-F1
#
_cell.length_a   1.000
_cell.length_b   1.000
_cell.length_c   1.000
_cell.angle_alpha   90.00
_cell.angle_beta   90.00
_cell.angle_gamma   90.00
#
_symmetry.space_group_name_H-M   'P 1'
#
loop_
_entity.id
_entity.type
_entity.pdbx_description
1 polymer ?
#
loop_
_entity_poly.entity_id
_entity_poly.type
_entity_poly.pdbx_seq_one_letter_code
_entity_poly.pdbx_strand_id
1 'polypeptide(L)'
;MASPFTTPVGEETTEMLHMKLNLLGQKLIQREKELHALTADVAKKLAGNISIAERERQEQRASDACHRIRAMQREYDDLWQRWYKMLQQEGNVDGNKLELEMKKNDEMRLEQEERWEMLDRNGDYFKTSWG
;
A
#
# COMPACT_ATOMS: atom_id res chain seq x y z
N MET A 1 56.72 -27.90 -48.82
CA MET A 1 57.05 -26.75 -47.95
C MET A 1 55.73 -26.10 -47.56
N ALA A 2 55.20 -26.40 -46.38
CA ALA A 2 53.97 -25.77 -45.86
C ALA A 2 54.34 -25.01 -44.58
N SER A 3 54.01 -23.72 -44.55
CA SER A 3 54.21 -22.85 -43.39
C SER A 3 53.21 -23.19 -42.28
N PRO A 4 53.62 -23.36 -41.01
CA PRO A 4 52.72 -23.76 -39.91
C PRO A 4 52.17 -22.57 -39.12
N PHE A 5 51.90 -21.44 -39.77
CA PHE A 5 51.19 -20.32 -39.15
C PHE A 5 49.79 -20.18 -39.74
N THR A 6 48.89 -21.04 -39.27
CA THR A 6 47.44 -20.87 -39.38
C THR A 6 46.83 -20.94 -37.99
N THR A 7 47.09 -19.96 -37.14
CA THR A 7 46.15 -19.66 -36.04
C THR A 7 44.94 -18.98 -36.67
N PRO A 8 43.71 -19.53 -36.56
CA PRO A 8 42.53 -18.90 -37.12
C PRO A 8 42.29 -17.57 -36.39
N VAL A 9 42.08 -16.51 -37.16
CA VAL A 9 41.57 -15.23 -36.64
C VAL A 9 40.19 -15.51 -36.05
N GLY A 10 40.12 -15.66 -34.72
CA GLY A 10 38.89 -15.97 -34.00
C GLY A 10 39.05 -16.84 -32.75
N GLU A 11 40.20 -17.49 -32.52
CA GLU A 11 40.40 -18.29 -31.31
C GLU A 11 40.83 -17.43 -30.13
N GLU A 12 39.98 -17.35 -29.12
CA GLU A 12 40.35 -16.70 -27.87
C GLU A 12 41.46 -17.49 -27.19
N THR A 13 42.64 -16.89 -27.05
CA THR A 13 43.76 -17.53 -26.36
C THR A 13 43.38 -17.81 -24.91
N THR A 14 43.95 -18.86 -24.33
CA THR A 14 43.73 -19.22 -22.91
C THR A 14 44.05 -18.06 -21.96
N GLU A 15 45.02 -17.22 -22.32
CA GLU A 15 45.38 -15.99 -21.61
C GLU A 15 44.29 -14.91 -21.70
N MET A 16 43.69 -14.72 -22.87
CA MET A 16 42.59 -13.77 -23.06
C MET A 16 41.33 -14.22 -22.32
N LEU A 17 41.03 -15.53 -22.33
CA LEU A 17 39.96 -16.11 -21.54
C LEU A 17 40.20 -15.90 -20.03
N HIS A 18 41.43 -16.13 -19.55
CA HIS A 18 41.80 -15.84 -18.16
C HIS A 18 41.61 -14.36 -17.80
N MET A 19 42.01 -13.44 -18.68
CA MET A 19 41.85 -12.01 -18.45
C MET A 19 40.37 -11.61 -18.37
N LYS A 20 39.53 -12.15 -19.26
CA LYS A 20 38.07 -11.95 -19.23
C LYS A 20 37.44 -12.51 -17.95
N LEU A 21 37.88 -13.68 -17.51
CA LEU A 21 37.37 -14.34 -16.30
C LEU A 21 37.73 -13.53 -15.05
N ASN A 22 38.96 -13.01 -14.98
CA ASN A 22 39.38 -12.09 -13.93
C ASN A 22 38.58 -10.78 -13.92
N LEU A 23 38.35 -10.17 -15.10
CA LEU A 23 37.51 -8.97 -15.22
C LEU A 23 36.07 -9.23 -14.77
N LEU A 24 35.50 -10.39 -15.10
CA LEU A 24 34.18 -10.79 -14.63
C LEU A 24 34.17 -10.98 -13.10
N GLY A 25 35.18 -11.64 -12.53
CA GLY A 25 35.32 -11.80 -11.09
C GLY A 25 35.38 -10.46 -10.35
N GLN A 26 36.17 -9.51 -10.85
CA GLN A 26 36.24 -8.16 -10.29
C GLN A 26 34.90 -7.41 -10.35
N LYS A 27 34.17 -7.51 -11.48
CA LYS A 27 32.83 -6.92 -11.61
C LYS A 27 31.84 -7.55 -10.63
N LEU A 28 31.92 -8.86 -10.41
CA LEU A 28 31.05 -9.59 -9.49
C LEU A 28 31.28 -9.15 -8.04
N ILE A 29 32.54 -9.07 -7.62
CA ILE A 29 32.94 -8.54 -6.31
C ILE A 29 32.45 -7.10 -6.11
N GLN A 30 32.56 -6.26 -7.15
CA GLN A 30 32.09 -4.88 -7.09
C GLN A 30 30.56 -4.81 -6.93
N ARG A 31 29.81 -5.63 -7.68
CA ARG A 31 28.35 -5.71 -7.56
C ARG A 31 27.91 -6.22 -6.19
N GLU A 32 28.61 -7.19 -5.62
CA GLU A 32 28.33 -7.70 -4.27
C GLU A 32 28.48 -6.61 -3.21
N LYS A 33 29.53 -5.78 -3.30
CA LYS A 33 29.71 -4.61 -2.42
C LYS A 33 28.59 -3.58 -2.57
N GLU A 34 28.19 -3.28 -3.80
CA GLU A 34 27.05 -2.38 -4.07
C GLU A 34 25.74 -2.91 -3.49
N LEU A 35 25.51 -4.23 -3.61
CA LEU A 35 24.32 -4.92 -3.09
C LEU A 35 24.26 -4.85 -1.56
N HIS A 36 25.40 -5.04 -0.89
CA HIS A 36 25.49 -4.85 0.56
C HIS A 36 25.25 -3.39 0.98
N ALA A 37 25.79 -2.41 0.25
CA ALA A 37 25.55 -1.00 0.53
C ALA A 37 24.06 -0.63 0.36
N LEU A 38 23.42 -1.12 -0.70
CA LEU A 38 21.98 -0.98 -0.92
C LEU A 38 21.16 -1.66 0.17
N THR A 39 21.55 -2.87 0.60
CA THR A 39 20.88 -3.59 1.69
C THR A 39 20.97 -2.82 2.99
N ALA A 40 22.13 -2.23 3.30
CA ALA A 40 22.32 -1.39 4.48
C ALA A 40 21.51 -0.08 4.40
N ASP A 41 21.43 0.55 3.23
CA ASP A 41 20.63 1.76 3.01
C ASP A 41 19.12 1.47 3.14
N VAL A 42 18.66 0.35 2.57
CA VAL A 42 17.28 -0.14 2.75
C VAL A 42 17.02 -0.44 4.22
N ALA A 43 17.91 -1.15 4.92
CA ALA A 43 17.77 -1.43 6.34
C ALA A 43 17.74 -0.15 7.18
N LYS A 44 18.51 0.88 6.82
CA LYS A 44 18.49 2.19 7.50
C LYS A 44 17.21 2.97 7.23
N LYS A 45 16.70 2.95 5.99
CA LYS A 45 15.40 3.53 5.64
C LYS A 45 14.24 2.79 6.33
N LEU A 46 14.36 1.48 6.46
CA LEU A 46 13.42 0.64 7.21
C LEU A 46 13.54 0.85 8.72
N ALA A 47 14.75 1.07 9.27
CA ALA A 47 14.96 1.37 10.69
C ALA A 47 14.51 2.79 11.06
N GLY A 48 14.35 3.67 10.08
CA GLY A 48 13.63 4.94 10.21
C GLY A 48 12.11 4.78 10.26
N ASN A 49 11.57 3.58 10.00
CA ASN A 49 10.17 3.30 10.22
C ASN A 49 9.93 3.12 11.72
N ILE A 50 9.05 3.98 12.23
CA ILE A 50 8.30 3.90 13.48
C ILE A 50 8.47 2.53 14.18
N SER A 51 8.97 2.53 15.41
CA SER A 51 9.11 1.28 16.18
C SER A 51 7.79 0.53 16.21
N ILE A 52 7.83 -0.80 16.28
CA ILE A 52 6.62 -1.65 16.32
C ILE A 52 5.62 -1.12 17.37
N ALA A 53 6.11 -0.72 18.54
CA ALA A 53 5.30 -0.15 19.62
C ALA A 53 4.65 1.22 19.29
N GLU A 54 5.28 2.05 18.46
CA GLU A 54 4.68 3.31 18.01
C GLU A 54 3.74 3.06 16.81
N ARG A 55 4.02 2.07 15.96
CA ARG A 55 3.11 1.62 14.90
C ARG A 55 1.80 1.08 15.50
N GLU A 56 1.89 0.17 16.46
CA GLU A 56 0.73 -0.36 17.19
C GLU A 56 -0.07 0.74 17.87
N ARG A 57 0.60 1.74 18.47
CA ARG A 57 -0.07 2.93 19.04
C ARG A 57 -0.83 3.74 17.99
N GLN A 58 -0.26 3.93 16.81
CA GLN A 58 -0.90 4.67 15.72
C GLN A 58 -2.07 3.88 15.12
N GLU A 59 -1.91 2.57 14.93
CA GLU A 59 -2.99 1.68 14.50
C GLU A 59 -4.15 1.69 15.50
N GLN A 60 -3.89 1.63 16.81
CA GLN A 60 -4.92 1.73 17.83
C GLN A 60 -5.63 3.09 17.80
N ARG A 61 -4.88 4.20 17.70
CA ARG A 61 -5.47 5.55 17.61
C ARG A 61 -6.35 5.72 16.36
N ALA A 62 -5.93 5.14 15.23
CA ALA A 62 -6.70 5.15 14.00
C ALA A 62 -7.98 4.32 14.15
N SER A 63 -7.89 3.14 14.77
CA SER A 63 -9.04 2.28 15.07
C SER A 63 -10.06 2.99 15.97
N ASP A 64 -9.61 3.59 17.08
CA ASP A 64 -10.46 4.34 18.00
C ASP A 64 -11.13 5.54 17.30
N ALA A 65 -10.40 6.24 16.43
CA ALA A 65 -10.97 7.33 15.62
C ALA A 65 -12.06 6.82 14.68
N CYS A 66 -11.84 5.69 14.00
CA CYS A 66 -12.85 5.08 13.14
C CYS A 66 -14.10 4.67 13.91
N HIS A 67 -13.95 4.07 15.10
CA HIS A 67 -15.09 3.72 15.95
C HIS A 67 -15.90 4.94 16.37
N ARG A 68 -15.26 6.05 16.74
CA ARG A 68 -15.96 7.30 17.08
C ARG A 68 -16.71 7.88 15.89
N ILE A 69 -16.11 7.90 14.70
CA ILE A 69 -16.78 8.41 13.49
C ILE A 69 -18.01 7.54 13.18
N ARG A 70 -17.88 6.22 13.25
CA ARG A 70 -19.01 5.29 13.06
C ARG A 70 -20.13 5.51 14.08
N ALA A 71 -19.80 5.81 15.34
CA ALA A 71 -20.80 6.13 16.35
C ALA A 71 -21.54 7.44 16.04
N MET A 72 -20.80 8.52 15.73
CA MET A 72 -21.40 9.81 15.35
C MET A 72 -22.29 9.68 14.11
N GLN A 73 -21.91 8.83 13.17
CA GLN A 73 -22.70 8.61 11.97
C GLN A 73 -24.04 7.91 12.26
N ARG A 74 -24.06 6.92 13.15
CA ARG A 74 -25.31 6.30 13.61
C ARG A 74 -26.22 7.31 14.32
N GLU A 75 -25.64 8.16 15.16
CA GLU A 75 -26.40 9.23 15.83
C GLU A 75 -26.98 10.22 14.82
N TYR A 76 -26.21 10.57 13.78
CA TYR A 76 -26.69 11.41 12.68
C TYR A 76 -27.85 10.74 11.92
N ASP A 77 -27.71 9.46 11.57
CA ASP A 77 -28.75 8.71 10.87
C ASP A 77 -30.04 8.62 11.71
N ASP A 78 -29.92 8.39 13.02
CA ASP A 78 -31.05 8.37 13.95
C ASP A 78 -31.75 9.73 14.03
N LEU A 79 -30.98 10.82 14.12
CA LEU A 79 -31.53 12.18 14.13
C LEU A 79 -32.21 12.51 12.80
N TRP A 80 -31.60 12.13 11.69
CA TRP A 80 -32.16 12.29 10.35
C TRP A 80 -33.49 11.55 10.20
N GLN A 81 -33.56 10.29 10.64
CA GLN A 81 -34.79 9.49 10.60
C GLN A 81 -35.91 10.10 11.46
N ARG A 82 -35.58 10.64 12.63
CA ARG A 82 -36.55 11.34 13.49
C ARG A 82 -37.07 12.62 12.84
N TRP A 83 -36.17 13.43 12.28
CA TRP A 83 -36.52 14.64 11.55
C TRP A 83 -37.40 14.34 10.33
N TYR A 84 -37.03 13.32 9.55
CA TYR A 84 -37.79 12.86 8.39
C TYR A 84 -39.21 12.43 8.75
N LYS A 85 -39.37 11.66 9.84
CA LYS A 85 -40.69 11.27 10.36
C LYS A 85 -41.55 12.45 10.79
N MET A 86 -40.97 13.47 11.43
CA MET A 86 -41.71 14.70 11.77
C MET A 86 -42.21 15.39 10.50
N LEU A 87 -41.37 15.56 9.48
CA LEU A 87 -41.78 16.21 8.23
C LEU A 87 -42.92 15.48 7.51
N GLN A 88 -42.91 14.14 7.52
CA GLN A 88 -44.00 13.34 6.97
C GLN A 88 -45.32 13.53 7.74
N GLN A 89 -45.24 13.65 9.07
CA GLN A 89 -46.41 13.83 9.94
C GLN A 89 -47.02 15.22 9.86
N GLU A 90 -46.19 16.26 9.69
CA GLU A 90 -46.64 17.65 9.61
C GLU A 90 -47.28 18.01 8.25
N GLY A 91 -47.17 17.15 7.23
CA GLY A 91 -47.87 17.30 5.94
C GLY A 91 -47.48 18.54 5.12
N ASN A 92 -46.49 19.30 5.57
CA ASN A 92 -46.12 20.62 5.03
C ASN A 92 -44.92 20.60 4.07
N VAL A 93 -44.55 19.44 3.54
CA VAL A 93 -43.35 19.30 2.69
C VAL A 93 -43.70 18.67 1.35
N ASP A 94 -43.16 19.26 0.28
CA ASP A 94 -43.19 18.70 -1.08
C ASP A 94 -42.59 17.28 -1.07
N GLY A 95 -43.42 16.29 -1.37
CA GLY A 95 -43.06 14.87 -1.36
C GLY A 95 -41.88 14.55 -2.30
N ASN A 96 -41.76 15.24 -3.43
CA ASN A 96 -40.65 15.03 -4.36
C ASN A 96 -39.32 15.53 -3.76
N LYS A 97 -39.36 16.67 -3.06
CA LYS A 97 -38.18 17.21 -2.38
C LYS A 97 -37.77 16.32 -1.21
N LEU A 98 -38.74 15.77 -0.49
CA LEU A 98 -38.51 14.87 0.64
C LEU A 98 -37.91 13.52 0.19
N GLU A 99 -38.39 12.95 -0.93
CA GLU A 99 -37.84 11.73 -1.51
C GLU A 99 -36.39 11.92 -2.02
N LEU A 100 -36.09 13.11 -2.57
CA LEU A 100 -34.77 13.43 -3.09
C LEU A 100 -33.71 13.57 -1.96
N GLU A 101 -34.10 14.17 -0.84
CA GLU A 101 -33.24 14.25 0.35
C GLU A 101 -33.02 12.86 0.99
N MET A 102 -34.03 11.98 0.96
CA MET A 102 -33.88 10.60 1.42
C MET A 102 -32.86 9.83 0.57
N LYS A 103 -32.94 9.94 -0.76
CA LYS A 103 -32.00 9.30 -1.69
C LYS A 103 -30.56 9.77 -1.46
N LYS A 104 -30.34 11.08 -1.29
CA LYS A 104 -29.00 11.62 -0.98
C LYS A 104 -28.43 11.06 0.32
N ASN A 105 -29.26 10.91 1.35
CA ASN A 105 -28.83 10.35 2.62
C ASN A 105 -28.47 8.87 2.47
N ASP A 106 -29.30 8.09 1.76
CA ASP A 106 -29.03 6.68 1.48
C ASP A 106 -27.75 6.48 0.64
N GLU A 107 -27.51 7.31 -0.37
CA GLU A 107 -26.27 7.31 -1.16
C GLU A 107 -25.06 7.62 -0.29
N MET A 108 -25.14 8.65 0.56
CA MET A 108 -24.08 9.02 1.50
C MET A 108 -23.80 7.90 2.50
N ARG A 109 -24.82 7.19 2.97
CA ARG A 109 -24.66 6.03 3.87
C ARG A 109 -23.92 4.90 3.15
N LEU A 110 -24.35 4.56 1.93
CA LEU A 110 -23.75 3.47 1.13
C LEU A 110 -22.27 3.76 0.79
N GLU A 111 -21.95 4.98 0.35
CA GLU A 111 -20.55 5.38 0.10
C GLU A 111 -19.69 5.28 1.36
N GLN A 112 -20.26 5.61 2.53
CA GLN A 112 -19.54 5.49 3.79
C GLN A 112 -19.38 4.02 4.24
N GLU A 113 -20.40 3.17 4.07
CA GLU A 113 -20.29 1.73 4.33
C GLU A 113 -19.21 1.06 3.46
N GLU A 114 -19.15 1.39 2.17
CA GLU A 114 -18.11 0.88 1.27
C GLU A 114 -16.70 1.34 1.69
N ARG A 115 -16.56 2.61 2.09
CA ARG A 115 -15.29 3.13 2.65
C ARG A 115 -14.93 2.44 3.96
N TRP A 116 -15.89 2.08 4.80
CA TRP A 116 -15.65 1.35 6.03
C TRP A 116 -15.26 -0.10 5.78
N GLU A 117 -15.89 -0.81 4.83
CA GLU A 117 -15.49 -2.16 4.44
C GLU A 117 -14.07 -2.19 3.88
N MET A 118 -13.70 -1.19 3.07
CA MET A 118 -12.33 -1.04 2.56
C MET A 118 -11.32 -0.82 3.69
N LEU A 119 -11.67 -0.04 4.72
CA LEU A 119 -10.81 0.19 5.89
C LEU A 119 -10.68 -1.05 6.77
N ASP A 120 -11.74 -1.84 6.94
CA ASP A 120 -11.71 -3.10 7.70
C ASP A 120 -10.84 -4.15 6.99
N ARG A 121 -11.00 -4.29 5.66
CA ARG A 121 -10.15 -5.13 4.81
C ARG A 121 -8.69 -4.65 4.79
N ASN A 122 -8.45 -3.35 4.86
CA ASN A 122 -7.09 -2.79 4.94
C ASN A 122 -6.46 -2.91 6.34
N GLY A 123 -7.26 -3.05 7.40
CA GLY A 123 -6.78 -3.45 8.72
C GLY A 123 -6.12 -4.84 8.71
N ASP A 124 -6.59 -5.74 7.84
CA ASP A 124 -5.96 -7.04 7.58
C ASP A 124 -4.71 -6.92 6.70
N TYR A 125 -4.57 -5.87 5.89
CA TYR A 125 -3.36 -5.61 5.08
C TYR A 125 -2.13 -5.35 5.95
N PHE A 126 -2.31 -4.72 7.12
CA PHE A 126 -1.25 -4.50 8.10
C PHE A 126 -0.86 -5.76 8.89
N LYS A 127 -1.72 -6.79 8.91
CA LYS A 127 -1.48 -8.07 9.59
C LYS A 127 -0.95 -9.19 8.68
N THR A 128 -1.02 -9.02 7.36
CA THR A 128 -0.77 -10.12 6.39
C THR A 128 0.57 -10.07 5.65
N SER A 129 1.53 -9.24 6.06
CA SER A 129 2.92 -9.40 5.60
C SER A 129 3.90 -9.39 6.76
N TRP A 130 4.81 -10.38 6.73
CA TRP A 130 5.88 -10.69 7.71
C TRP A 130 5.52 -11.64 8.88
N GLY A 131 4.71 -12.67 8.61
CA GLY A 131 4.85 -13.97 9.29
C GLY A 131 5.89 -14.83 8.59
#